data_AF-A0A3D4N3P9-F1
#
_entry.id   AF-A0A3D4N3P9-F1
#
_cell.length_a   1.000
_cell.length_b   1.000
_cell.length_c   1.000
_cell.angle_alpha   90.00
_cell.angle_beta   90.00
_cell.angle_gamma   90.00
#
_symmetry.space_group_name_H-M   'P 1'
#
loop_
_entity.id
_entity.type
_entity.pdbx_description
1 polymer ?
#
loop_
_entity_poly.entity_id
_entity_poly.type
_entity_poly.pdbx_seq_one_letter_code
_entity_poly.pdbx_strand_id
1 'polypeptide(L)' 'MASHRIFTMSFASVYPLYIAKAEKKGRTKAEVDEIIHWLFGYNQEELA' A
#
# COMPACT_ATOMS: atom_id res chain seq x y z
N MET A 1 19.86 4.21 19.43
CA MET A 1 18.66 3.39 19.14
C MET A 1 18.76 2.97 17.70
N ALA A 2 18.78 1.67 17.39
CA ALA A 2 18.88 1.22 16.00
C ALA A 2 17.60 1.65 15.26
N SER A 3 17.71 2.62 14.36
CA SER A 3 16.60 3.09 13.56
C SER A 3 16.04 1.91 12.77
N HIS A 4 14.83 1.46 13.10
CA HIS A 4 14.20 0.35 12.39
C HIS A 4 13.97 0.77 10.95
N ARG A 5 14.57 0.02 10.00
CA ARG A 5 14.51 0.28 8.56
C ARG A 5 13.08 0.40 8.00
N ILE A 6 12.10 -0.12 8.75
CA ILE A 6 10.67 -0.03 8.43
C ILE A 6 10.20 1.42 8.40
N PHE A 7 10.68 2.28 9.31
CA PHE A 7 10.26 3.69 9.36
C PHE A 7 10.94 4.56 8.29
N THR A 8 11.99 4.06 7.65
CA THR A 8 12.70 4.75 6.55
C THR A 8 12.29 4.26 5.17
N MET A 9 11.43 3.23 5.08
CA MET A 9 10.97 2.71 3.80
C MET A 9 9.90 3.63 3.21
N SER A 10 10.11 4.03 1.95
CA SER A 10 9.09 4.74 1.19
C SER A 10 7.87 3.85 0.98
N PHE A 11 6.67 4.41 1.17
CA PHE A 11 5.42 3.73 0.90
C PHE A 11 5.34 3.20 -0.55
N ALA A 12 5.95 3.91 -1.50
CA ALA A 12 5.99 3.52 -2.92
C ALA A 12 6.67 2.16 -3.16
N SER A 13 7.63 1.75 -2.32
CA SER A 13 8.26 0.42 -2.44
C SER A 13 7.44 -0.70 -1.82
N VAL A 14 6.49 -0.36 -0.94
CA VAL A 14 5.66 -1.31 -0.20
C VAL A 14 4.31 -1.53 -0.88
N TYR A 15 3.74 -0.49 -1.50
CA TYR A 15 2.47 -0.54 -2.23
C TYR A 15 2.36 -1.68 -3.26
N PRO A 16 3.33 -1.90 -4.18
CA PRO A 16 3.26 -3.04 -5.10
C PRO A 16 3.24 -4.40 -4.40
N LEU A 17 3.82 -4.51 -3.19
CA LEU A 17 3.79 -5.74 -2.39
C LEU A 17 2.39 -6.00 -1.78
N TYR A 18 1.60 -4.95 -1.52
CA TYR A 18 0.21 -5.11 -1.11
C TYR A 18 -0.67 -5.61 -2.26
N ILE A 19 -0.48 -5.06 -3.46
CA ILE A 19 -1.18 -5.52 -4.67
C ILE A 19 -0.85 -6.99 -4.93
N ALA A 20 0.43 -7.36 -4.95
CA ALA A 20 0.83 -8.76 -5.17
C ALA A 20 0.28 -9.73 -4.11
N LYS A 21 0.10 -9.28 -2.87
CA LYS A 21 -0.55 -10.07 -1.81
C LYS A 21 -2.07 -10.18 -2.02
N ALA A 22 -2.71 -9.11 -2.49
CA ALA A 22 -4.13 -9.11 -2.82
C ALA A 22 -4.40 -10.04 -4.00
N GLU A 23 -3.62 -9.95 -5.07
CA GLU A 23 -3.71 -10.83 -6.25
C GLU A 23 -3.54 -12.31 -5.87
N LYS A 24 -2.56 -12.62 -5.00
CA LYS A 24 -2.38 -13.99 -4.46
C LYS A 24 -3.57 -14.50 -3.66
N LYS A 25 -4.41 -13.60 -3.12
CA LYS A 25 -5.64 -13.94 -2.40
C LYS A 25 -6.89 -13.85 -3.28
N GLY A 26 -6.74 -13.65 -4.59
CA GLY A 26 -7.86 -13.51 -5.53
C GLY A 26 -8.58 -12.17 -5.42
N ARG A 27 -7.93 -11.17 -4.80
CA ARG A 27 -8.43 -9.79 -4.67
C ARG A 27 -7.82 -8.90 -5.73
N THR A 28 -8.45 -7.76 -5.96
CA THR A 28 -8.03 -6.82 -7.00
C THR A 28 -7.29 -5.62 -6.42
N LYS A 29 -6.53 -4.92 -7.28
CA LYS A 29 -5.91 -3.64 -6.95
C LYS A 29 -6.94 -2.61 -6.47
N ALA A 30 -8.12 -2.58 -7.09
CA ALA A 30 -9.19 -1.65 -6.75
C ALA A 30 -9.66 -1.79 -5.29
N GLU A 31 -9.78 -3.02 -4.77
CA GLU A 31 -10.11 -3.24 -3.35
C GLU A 31 -9.01 -2.74 -2.41
N VAL A 32 -7.74 -2.89 -2.81
CA VAL A 32 -6.61 -2.37 -2.03
C VAL A 32 -6.64 -0.84 -2.00
N ASP A 33 -6.93 -0.22 -3.13
CA ASP A 33 -7.04 1.24 -3.25
C ASP A 33 -8.21 1.78 -2.45
N GLU A 34 -9.36 1.10 -2.45
CA GLU A 34 -10.52 1.46 -1.64
C GLU A 34 -10.23 1.35 -0.14
N ILE A 35 -9.52 0.31 0.29
CA ILE A 35 -9.09 0.16 1.69
C ILE A 35 -8.09 1.25 2.08
N ILE A 36 -7.11 1.57 1.24
CA ILE A 36 -6.12 2.62 1.51
C ILE A 36 -6.81 3.99 1.56
N HIS A 37 -7.77 4.23 0.66
CA HIS A 37 -8.59 5.43 0.69
C HIS A 37 -9.41 5.53 1.98
N TRP A 38 -10.03 4.44 2.43
CA TRP A 38 -10.78 4.43 3.69
C TRP A 38 -9.88 4.65 4.92
N LEU A 39 -8.67 4.08 4.92
CA LEU A 39 -7.74 4.15 6.07
C LEU A 39 -6.99 5.48 6.17
N PHE A 40 -6.59 6.05 5.04
CA PHE A 40 -5.70 7.23 4.98
C PHE A 40 -6.35 8.46 4.36
N GLY A 41 -7.49 8.32 3.69
CA GLY A 41 -8.12 9.40 2.92
C GLY A 41 -7.40 9.75 1.62
N TYR A 42 -6.36 9.00 1.23
CA TYR A 42 -5.59 9.26 0.01
C TYR A 42 -6.41 8.93 -1.23
N ASN A 43 -6.40 9.83 -2.22
CA ASN A 43 -7.04 9.57 -3.50
C ASN A 43 -6.11 8.78 -4.44
N GLN A 44 -6.70 8.11 -5.44
CA GLN A 44 -5.98 7.35 -6.48
C GLN A 44 -4.88 8.17 -7.17
N GLU A 45 -5.03 9.49 -7.24
CA GLU A 45 -4.04 10.43 -7.79
C GLU A 45 -2.79 10.62 -6.92
N GLU A 46 -2.88 10.39 -5.60
CA GLU A 46 -1.74 10.48 -4.67
C GLU A 46 -0.97 9.16 -4.56
N LEU A 47 -1.53 8.09 -5.11
CA LEU A 47 -0.97 6.73 -5.15
C LEU A 47 -0.19 6.43 -6.44
N ALA A 48 -0.19 7.34 -7.43
CA ALA A 48 0.41 7.17 -8.75
C ALA A 48 1.92 7.47 -8.78
#